data_AF-A0A7S4VZ05-F1
#
_entry.id   AF-A0A7S4VZ05-F1
#
_cell.length_a   1.000
_cell.length_b   1.000
_cell.length_c   1.000
_cell.angle_alpha   90.00
_cell.angle_beta   90.00
_cell.angle_gamma   90.00
#
_symmetry.space_group_name_H-M   'P 1'
#
loop_
_entity.id
_entity.type
_entity.pdbx_description
1 polymer ?
#
loop_
_entity_poly.entity_id
_entity_poly.type
_entity_poly.pdbx_seq_one_letter_code
_entity_poly.pdbx_strand_id
1 'polypeptide(L)'
;QEGYHVVAVVDEREDRRREACARVSGCEGLANCGELWSMAPKLKLDLVVIATPTHLHESMTVGALERGLHVALEKPMAPTLAACDRMIAAARRTGRHIFVFQSLRLEAHCLAARKVVDSGLLGPLFTVRRGFNEYRQRSDWQALQKYGGGMLSNYGSHLMDQLLFLVGYPPLSSMDCHLWSVATQGDADDVVKAWCSTANGVLLDMEINTAAVLPDDAQSSRKERGTWHLCGRYGTAVLQDAGFRVRYYDPKGLPGGQLVDSLAAPDRSYYGDDRI
;
A
#
# COMPACT_ATOMS: atom_id res chain seq x y z
N GLN A 1 -10.52 -10.48 -30.05
CA GLN A 1 -9.55 -9.68 -29.26
C GLN A 1 -9.59 -10.24 -27.85
N GLU A 2 -8.45 -10.69 -27.32
CA GLU A 2 -8.32 -10.97 -25.88
C GLU A 2 -8.07 -9.63 -25.17
N GLY A 3 -8.88 -9.32 -24.15
CA GLY A 3 -8.72 -8.10 -23.35
C GLY A 3 -10.03 -7.40 -23.02
N TYR A 4 -9.94 -6.26 -22.33
CA TYR A 4 -11.07 -5.41 -21.97
C TYR A 4 -11.34 -4.36 -23.05
N HIS A 5 -12.61 -4.04 -23.29
CA HIS A 5 -13.03 -2.96 -24.19
C HIS A 5 -13.78 -1.87 -23.41
N VAL A 6 -13.27 -0.65 -23.43
CA VAL A 6 -13.90 0.49 -22.75
C VAL A 6 -15.06 1.00 -23.61
N VAL A 7 -16.29 0.72 -23.19
CA VAL A 7 -17.52 1.12 -23.91
C VAL A 7 -18.15 2.41 -23.40
N ALA A 8 -17.77 2.87 -22.20
CA ALA A 8 -18.25 4.11 -21.64
C ALA A 8 -17.25 4.73 -20.67
N VAL A 9 -17.33 6.05 -20.53
CA VAL A 9 -16.61 6.86 -19.55
C VAL A 9 -17.60 7.77 -18.82
N VAL A 10 -17.40 7.96 -17.51
CA VAL A 10 -18.30 8.74 -16.67
C VAL A 10 -17.52 9.82 -15.94
N ASP A 11 -17.91 11.08 -16.11
CA ASP A 11 -17.40 12.22 -15.34
C ASP A 11 -18.47 13.31 -15.36
N GLU A 12 -18.69 14.04 -14.27
CA GLU A 12 -19.66 15.14 -14.21
C GLU A 12 -19.25 16.32 -15.11
N ARG A 13 -17.94 16.47 -15.35
CA ARG A 13 -17.36 17.53 -16.16
C ARG A 13 -17.32 17.16 -17.64
N GLU A 14 -17.99 17.97 -18.45
CA GLU A 14 -18.08 17.74 -19.89
C GLU A 14 -16.71 17.77 -20.58
N ASP A 15 -15.82 18.68 -20.19
CA ASP A 15 -14.48 18.77 -20.75
C ASP A 15 -13.67 17.48 -20.53
N ARG A 16 -13.78 16.89 -19.32
CA ARG A 16 -13.13 15.61 -18.99
C ARG A 16 -13.73 14.44 -19.76
N ARG A 17 -15.06 14.41 -19.92
CA ARG A 17 -15.72 13.39 -20.77
C ARG A 17 -15.23 13.47 -22.21
N ARG A 18 -15.18 14.68 -22.79
CA ARG A 18 -14.69 14.90 -24.16
C ARG A 18 -13.23 14.48 -24.32
N GLU A 19 -12.37 14.81 -23.36
CA GLU A 19 -10.97 14.37 -23.35
C GLU A 19 -10.86 12.83 -23.34
N ALA A 20 -11.62 12.17 -22.47
CA ALA A 20 -11.62 10.71 -22.35
C ALA A 20 -12.13 10.03 -23.65
N CYS A 21 -13.25 10.49 -24.21
CA CYS A 21 -13.77 9.96 -25.49
C CYS A 21 -12.86 10.23 -26.68
N ALA A 22 -12.06 11.30 -26.65
CA ALA A 22 -11.05 11.55 -27.68
C ALA A 22 -9.87 10.57 -27.60
N ARG A 23 -9.56 10.04 -26.41
CA ARG A 23 -8.49 9.06 -26.19
C ARG A 23 -8.94 7.61 -26.39
N VAL A 24 -10.22 7.33 -26.15
CA VAL A 24 -10.80 5.99 -26.23
C VAL A 24 -11.84 5.98 -27.34
N SER A 25 -11.47 5.44 -28.50
CA SER A 25 -12.37 5.36 -29.65
C SER A 25 -13.58 4.46 -29.35
N GLY A 26 -14.79 4.96 -29.62
CA GLY A 26 -16.01 4.17 -29.56
C GLY A 26 -16.64 4.03 -28.17
N CYS A 27 -16.18 4.80 -27.18
CA CYS A 27 -16.84 4.86 -25.87
C CYS A 27 -17.89 5.99 -25.80
N GLU A 28 -18.98 5.72 -25.07
CA GLU A 28 -20.01 6.71 -24.75
C GLU A 28 -19.57 7.58 -23.56
N GLY A 29 -19.74 8.90 -23.67
CA GLY A 29 -19.48 9.83 -22.57
C GLY A 29 -20.76 10.11 -21.78
N LEU A 30 -20.79 9.71 -20.50
CA LEU A 30 -21.98 9.80 -19.64
C LEU A 30 -21.73 10.75 -18.47
N ALA A 31 -22.72 11.57 -18.11
CA ALA A 31 -22.53 12.63 -17.12
C ALA A 31 -22.53 12.14 -15.67
N ASN A 32 -23.14 10.99 -15.38
CA ASN A 32 -23.27 10.48 -14.02
C ASN A 32 -23.55 8.97 -14.01
N CYS A 33 -23.50 8.36 -12.82
CA CYS A 33 -23.79 6.94 -12.66
C CYS A 33 -25.23 6.55 -13.02
N GLY A 34 -26.21 7.45 -12.87
CA GLY A 34 -27.59 7.17 -13.25
C GLY A 34 -27.74 6.89 -14.75
N GLU A 35 -27.06 7.67 -15.58
CA GLU A 35 -26.96 7.43 -17.03
C GLU A 35 -26.24 6.11 -17.34
N LEU A 36 -25.11 5.84 -16.66
CA LEU A 36 -24.39 4.56 -16.79
C LEU A 36 -25.30 3.36 -16.48
N TRP A 37 -26.04 3.41 -15.39
CA TRP A 37 -26.96 2.34 -14.98
C TRP A 37 -28.08 2.12 -15.98
N SER A 38 -28.62 3.20 -16.56
CA SER A 38 -29.67 3.12 -17.58
C SER A 38 -29.14 2.51 -18.89
N MET A 39 -27.87 2.78 -19.22
CA MET A 39 -27.22 2.29 -20.41
C MET A 39 -26.57 0.90 -20.24
N ALA A 40 -26.37 0.44 -19.01
CA ALA A 40 -25.61 -0.78 -18.70
C ALA A 40 -26.07 -2.03 -19.50
N PRO A 41 -27.38 -2.32 -19.67
CA PRO A 41 -27.83 -3.45 -20.47
C PRO A 41 -27.52 -3.28 -21.97
N LYS A 42 -27.66 -2.06 -22.51
CA LYS A 42 -27.38 -1.75 -23.91
C LYS A 42 -25.89 -1.84 -24.22
N LEU A 43 -25.06 -1.38 -23.28
CA LEU A 43 -23.61 -1.41 -23.37
C LEU A 43 -23.00 -2.78 -23.04
N LYS A 44 -23.81 -3.72 -22.52
CA LYS A 44 -23.38 -5.06 -22.08
C LYS A 44 -22.19 -4.97 -21.11
N LEU A 45 -22.32 -4.15 -20.06
CA LEU A 45 -21.25 -3.96 -19.09
C LEU A 45 -20.99 -5.24 -18.29
N ASP A 46 -19.73 -5.62 -18.15
CA ASP A 46 -19.28 -6.71 -17.27
C ASP A 46 -18.57 -6.19 -16.00
N LEU A 47 -17.91 -5.03 -16.11
CA LEU A 47 -17.01 -4.45 -15.11
C LEU A 47 -17.14 -2.93 -15.12
N VAL A 48 -17.03 -2.29 -13.95
CA VAL A 48 -16.77 -0.86 -13.82
C VAL A 48 -15.42 -0.61 -13.15
N VAL A 49 -14.73 0.44 -13.60
CA VAL A 49 -13.53 1.00 -12.93
C VAL A 49 -13.96 2.27 -12.21
N ILE A 50 -13.76 2.34 -10.89
CA ILE A 50 -14.16 3.47 -10.06
C ILE A 50 -12.89 4.17 -9.57
N ALA A 51 -12.67 5.39 -10.07
CA ALA A 51 -11.55 6.27 -9.71
C ALA A 51 -12.05 7.66 -9.27
N THR A 52 -13.09 7.66 -8.43
CA THR A 52 -13.74 8.86 -7.92
C THR A 52 -13.20 9.24 -6.53
N PRO A 53 -13.56 10.38 -5.93
CA PRO A 53 -13.23 10.64 -4.54
C PRO A 53 -13.73 9.54 -3.60
N THR A 54 -12.91 9.13 -2.64
CA THR A 54 -13.12 7.96 -1.76
C THR A 54 -14.52 7.87 -1.13
N HIS A 55 -15.10 9.01 -0.73
CA HIS A 55 -16.42 9.03 -0.10
C HIS A 55 -17.56 8.54 -1.02
N LEU A 56 -17.34 8.49 -2.34
CA LEU A 56 -18.28 7.98 -3.32
C LEU A 56 -18.10 6.48 -3.62
N HIS A 57 -17.00 5.87 -3.17
CA HIS A 57 -16.65 4.49 -3.51
C HIS A 57 -17.71 3.49 -3.07
N GLU A 58 -18.25 3.64 -1.86
CA GLU A 58 -19.24 2.71 -1.31
C GLU A 58 -20.50 2.67 -2.16
N SER A 59 -21.14 3.82 -2.38
CA SER A 59 -22.42 3.91 -3.09
C SER A 59 -22.28 3.46 -4.54
N MET A 60 -21.19 3.84 -5.22
CA MET A 60 -20.91 3.42 -6.59
C MET A 60 -20.59 1.93 -6.69
N THR A 61 -19.79 1.39 -5.77
CA THR A 61 -19.42 -0.04 -5.75
C THR A 61 -20.63 -0.90 -5.47
N VAL A 62 -21.38 -0.62 -4.42
CA VAL A 62 -22.61 -1.37 -4.10
C VAL A 62 -23.62 -1.25 -5.26
N GLY A 63 -23.80 -0.05 -5.81
CA GLY A 63 -24.68 0.18 -6.96
C GLY A 63 -24.33 -0.65 -8.19
N ALA A 64 -23.03 -0.83 -8.47
CA ALA A 64 -22.54 -1.68 -9.56
C ALA A 64 -22.74 -3.18 -9.27
N LEU A 65 -22.38 -3.62 -8.06
CA LEU A 65 -22.48 -5.03 -7.66
C LEU A 65 -23.92 -5.52 -7.68
N GLU A 66 -24.88 -4.73 -7.19
CA GLU A 66 -26.33 -5.08 -7.23
C GLU A 66 -26.89 -5.20 -8.65
N ARG A 67 -26.18 -4.64 -9.65
CA ARG A 67 -26.51 -4.76 -11.07
C ARG A 67 -25.79 -5.92 -11.75
N GLY A 68 -25.07 -6.75 -10.99
CA GLY A 68 -24.34 -7.89 -11.51
C GLY A 68 -23.01 -7.53 -12.18
N LEU A 69 -22.46 -6.34 -11.90
CA LEU A 69 -21.17 -5.90 -12.46
C LEU A 69 -20.02 -6.23 -11.51
N HIS A 70 -18.86 -6.57 -12.06
CA HIS A 70 -17.61 -6.60 -11.31
C HIS A 70 -17.08 -5.18 -11.07
N VAL A 71 -16.27 -4.98 -10.04
CA VAL A 71 -15.73 -3.66 -9.70
C VAL A 71 -14.21 -3.72 -9.58
N ALA A 72 -13.51 -2.88 -10.34
CA ALA A 72 -12.14 -2.48 -10.08
C ALA A 72 -12.16 -1.08 -9.45
N LEU A 73 -11.60 -0.95 -8.25
CA LEU A 73 -11.77 0.23 -7.40
C LEU A 73 -10.41 0.83 -7.08
N GLU A 74 -10.24 2.14 -7.27
CA GLU A 74 -9.09 2.86 -6.73
C GLU A 74 -9.05 2.82 -5.22
N LYS A 75 -7.86 2.92 -4.64
CA LYS A 75 -7.69 2.99 -3.20
C LYS A 75 -7.82 4.44 -2.70
N PRO A 76 -8.13 4.66 -1.40
CA PRO A 76 -8.54 3.67 -0.41
C PRO A 76 -9.96 3.12 -0.68
N MET A 77 -10.24 1.90 -0.21
CA MET A 77 -11.50 1.21 -0.53
C MET A 77 -12.74 2.01 -0.11
N ALA A 78 -12.76 2.53 1.11
CA ALA A 78 -13.78 3.43 1.62
C ALA A 78 -13.23 4.27 2.79
N PRO A 79 -13.92 5.33 3.23
CA PRO A 79 -13.47 6.17 4.35
C PRO A 79 -13.56 5.48 5.72
N THR A 80 -14.34 4.41 5.85
CA THR A 80 -14.56 3.71 7.13
C THR A 80 -14.54 2.20 6.94
N LEU A 81 -14.15 1.47 7.99
CA LEU A 81 -14.18 0.01 8.01
C LEU A 81 -15.60 -0.53 7.78
N ALA A 82 -16.60 0.07 8.42
CA ALA A 82 -18.00 -0.35 8.25
C ALA A 82 -18.48 -0.21 6.79
N ALA A 83 -18.00 0.80 6.05
CA ALA A 83 -18.29 0.93 4.62
C ALA A 83 -17.60 -0.18 3.80
N CYS A 84 -16.34 -0.50 4.11
CA CYS A 84 -15.63 -1.64 3.51
C CYS A 84 -16.41 -2.95 3.74
N ASP A 85 -16.88 -3.19 4.98
CA ASP A 85 -17.65 -4.40 5.31
C ASP A 85 -18.95 -4.50 4.51
N ARG A 86 -19.67 -3.39 4.33
CA ARG A 86 -20.89 -3.37 3.50
C ARG A 86 -20.60 -3.64 2.03
N MET A 87 -19.51 -3.10 1.49
CA MET A 87 -19.08 -3.41 0.12
C MET A 87 -18.69 -4.89 -0.05
N ILE A 88 -17.95 -5.46 0.90
CA ILE A 88 -17.58 -6.89 0.90
C ILE A 88 -18.84 -7.75 1.00
N ALA A 89 -19.79 -7.39 1.85
CA ALA A 89 -21.06 -8.10 1.99
C ALA A 89 -21.88 -8.05 0.70
N ALA A 90 -21.94 -6.90 0.01
CA ALA A 90 -22.60 -6.78 -1.29
C ALA A 90 -21.94 -7.70 -2.33
N ALA A 91 -20.61 -7.70 -2.43
CA ALA A 91 -19.87 -8.56 -3.36
C ALA A 91 -20.16 -10.05 -3.12
N ARG A 92 -20.16 -10.48 -1.85
CA ARG A 92 -20.52 -11.85 -1.45
C ARG A 92 -21.96 -12.19 -1.82
N ARG A 93 -22.90 -11.28 -1.55
CA ARG A 93 -24.33 -11.49 -1.82
C ARG A 93 -24.63 -11.61 -3.31
N THR A 94 -23.98 -10.82 -4.16
CA THR A 94 -24.22 -10.82 -5.61
C THR A 94 -23.32 -11.80 -6.37
N GLY A 95 -22.37 -12.45 -5.67
CA GLY A 95 -21.39 -13.33 -6.28
C GLY A 95 -20.50 -12.62 -7.31
N ARG A 96 -20.29 -11.30 -7.14
CA ARG A 96 -19.42 -10.46 -7.97
C ARG A 96 -18.13 -10.17 -7.21
N HIS A 97 -17.13 -9.67 -7.93
CA HIS A 97 -15.80 -9.41 -7.38
C HIS A 97 -15.54 -7.92 -7.23
N ILE A 98 -14.87 -7.55 -6.15
CA ILE A 98 -14.23 -6.24 -5.96
C ILE A 98 -12.72 -6.47 -6.01
N PHE A 99 -12.04 -5.72 -6.87
CA PHE A 99 -10.59 -5.63 -6.91
C PHE A 99 -10.17 -4.22 -6.50
N VAL A 100 -9.59 -4.08 -5.30
CA VAL A 100 -9.04 -2.80 -4.83
C VAL A 100 -7.63 -2.66 -5.37
N PHE A 101 -7.39 -1.60 -6.16
CA PHE A 101 -6.17 -1.41 -6.91
C PHE A 101 -5.04 -0.87 -6.02
N GLN A 102 -4.37 -1.79 -5.32
CA GLN A 102 -3.14 -1.52 -4.57
C GLN A 102 -1.93 -1.52 -5.52
N SER A 103 -1.85 -0.49 -6.37
CA SER A 103 -0.86 -0.39 -7.45
C SER A 103 0.59 -0.49 -6.99
N LEU A 104 0.91 -0.02 -5.77
CA LEU A 104 2.29 -0.07 -5.27
C LEU A 104 2.81 -1.49 -5.01
N ARG A 105 1.96 -2.53 -5.03
CA ARG A 105 2.45 -3.93 -5.04
C ARG A 105 3.24 -4.26 -6.30
N LEU A 106 2.92 -3.62 -7.41
CA LEU A 106 3.50 -3.89 -8.73
C LEU A 106 4.76 -3.05 -9.00
N GLU A 107 5.11 -2.13 -8.09
CA GLU A 107 6.36 -1.38 -8.20
C GLU A 107 7.58 -2.30 -8.07
N ALA A 108 8.63 -1.97 -8.82
CA ALA A 108 9.80 -2.83 -8.95
C ALA A 108 10.47 -3.12 -7.61
N HIS A 109 10.52 -2.16 -6.69
CA HIS A 109 11.11 -2.35 -5.36
C HIS A 109 10.27 -3.31 -4.49
N CYS A 110 8.94 -3.27 -4.56
CA CYS A 110 8.08 -4.19 -3.79
C CYS A 110 8.22 -5.62 -4.32
N LEU A 111 8.22 -5.78 -5.65
CA LEU A 111 8.46 -7.07 -6.30
C LEU A 111 9.87 -7.61 -6.01
N ALA A 112 10.88 -6.73 -5.96
CA ALA A 112 12.24 -7.11 -5.59
C ALA A 112 12.34 -7.51 -4.12
N ALA A 113 11.70 -6.77 -3.21
CA ALA A 113 11.61 -7.14 -1.80
C ALA A 113 10.97 -8.52 -1.65
N ARG A 114 9.89 -8.79 -2.38
CA ARG A 114 9.23 -10.11 -2.40
C ARG A 114 10.17 -11.21 -2.87
N LYS A 115 10.92 -10.99 -3.96
CA LYS A 115 11.92 -11.95 -4.45
C LYS A 115 13.02 -12.23 -3.42
N VAL A 116 13.47 -11.22 -2.68
CA VAL A 116 14.45 -11.39 -1.60
C VAL A 116 13.87 -12.26 -0.48
N VAL A 117 12.63 -12.01 -0.06
CA VAL A 117 11.96 -12.85 0.95
C VAL A 117 11.79 -14.29 0.45
N ASP A 118 11.31 -14.46 -0.78
CA ASP A 118 11.07 -15.78 -1.39
C ASP A 118 12.36 -16.58 -1.63
N SER A 119 13.52 -15.93 -1.70
CA SER A 119 14.82 -16.61 -1.82
C SER A 119 15.17 -17.45 -0.60
N GLY A 120 14.56 -17.19 0.56
CA GLY A 120 14.85 -17.86 1.82
C GLY A 120 16.17 -17.43 2.50
N LEU A 121 16.98 -16.57 1.86
CA LEU A 121 18.28 -16.13 2.36
C LEU A 121 18.21 -15.45 3.73
N LEU A 122 17.11 -14.73 4.00
CA LEU A 122 16.92 -14.04 5.29
C LEU A 122 16.42 -15.00 6.39
N GLY A 123 15.91 -16.17 6.04
CA GLY A 123 15.13 -17.01 6.94
C GLY A 123 13.80 -16.36 7.37
N PRO A 124 13.19 -16.81 8.47
CA PRO A 124 11.98 -16.19 9.02
C PRO A 124 12.21 -14.71 9.34
N LEU A 125 11.36 -13.84 8.80
CA LEU A 125 11.37 -12.41 9.10
C LEU A 125 10.96 -12.17 10.56
N PHE A 126 11.60 -11.22 11.22
CA PHE A 126 11.18 -10.73 12.54
C PHE A 126 10.89 -9.24 12.55
N THR A 127 11.47 -8.46 11.62
CA THR A 127 11.13 -7.05 11.44
C THR A 127 11.09 -6.68 9.95
N VAL A 128 10.08 -5.93 9.54
CA VAL A 128 9.98 -5.32 8.21
C VAL A 128 9.69 -3.84 8.37
N ARG A 129 10.59 -2.99 7.88
CA ARG A 129 10.43 -1.53 7.91
C ARG A 129 10.16 -1.01 6.50
N ARG A 130 9.14 -0.16 6.37
CA ARG A 130 8.76 0.49 5.12
C ARG A 130 8.37 1.93 5.41
N GLY A 131 9.02 2.90 4.77
CA GLY A 131 8.58 4.27 4.92
C GLY A 131 9.19 5.23 3.93
N PHE A 132 8.93 6.52 4.09
CA PHE A 132 9.65 7.55 3.36
C PHE A 132 9.60 8.89 4.09
N ASN A 133 10.69 9.63 3.95
CA ASN A 133 10.79 11.03 4.33
C ASN A 133 10.92 11.89 3.06
N GLU A 134 10.06 12.90 2.93
CA GLU A 134 10.14 13.94 1.89
C GLU A 134 9.53 15.25 2.40
N TYR A 135 9.70 16.34 1.64
CA TYR A 135 8.97 17.58 1.91
C TYR A 135 7.87 17.76 0.87
N ARG A 136 6.61 17.74 1.32
CA ARG A 136 5.46 18.04 0.48
C ARG A 136 4.35 18.67 1.31
N GLN A 137 4.16 19.97 1.11
CA GLN A 137 3.01 20.68 1.67
C GLN A 137 1.75 20.39 0.83
N ARG A 138 0.70 19.91 1.51
CA ARG A 138 -0.63 19.69 0.92
C ARG A 138 -1.57 20.85 1.27
N SER A 139 -2.31 21.32 0.28
CA SER A 139 -3.33 22.38 0.41
C SER A 139 -4.61 22.07 -0.38
N ASP A 140 -4.76 20.83 -0.83
CA ASP A 140 -5.92 20.33 -1.56
C ASP A 140 -6.91 19.61 -0.62
N TRP A 141 -7.95 18.99 -1.18
CA TRP A 141 -8.95 18.25 -0.41
C TRP A 141 -8.37 17.13 0.46
N GLN A 142 -7.18 16.59 0.12
CA GLN A 142 -6.52 15.54 0.90
C GLN A 142 -5.87 16.09 2.17
N ALA A 143 -5.75 17.41 2.31
CA ALA A 143 -5.36 18.06 3.55
C ALA A 143 -6.51 18.12 4.58
N LEU A 144 -7.74 17.72 4.21
CA LEU A 144 -8.93 17.90 5.04
C LEU A 144 -9.56 16.56 5.47
N GLN A 145 -9.72 16.34 6.77
CA GLN A 145 -10.30 15.12 7.34
C GLN A 145 -11.73 14.87 6.86
N LYS A 146 -12.52 15.95 6.68
CA LYS A 146 -13.92 15.84 6.20
C LYS A 146 -14.07 15.17 4.82
N TYR A 147 -13.00 15.12 4.02
CA TYR A 147 -13.00 14.44 2.72
C TYR A 147 -12.27 13.08 2.76
N GLY A 148 -11.92 12.59 3.96
CA GLY A 148 -11.11 11.38 4.12
C GLY A 148 -9.65 11.59 3.75
N GLY A 149 -9.14 12.81 3.92
CA GLY A 149 -7.74 13.16 3.71
C GLY A 149 -6.78 12.46 4.67
N GLY A 150 -5.51 12.84 4.60
CA GLY A 150 -4.45 12.31 5.47
C GLY A 150 -3.53 11.31 4.79
N MET A 151 -2.26 11.32 5.18
CA MET A 151 -1.24 10.43 4.62
C MET A 151 -1.44 8.98 5.06
N LEU A 152 -1.99 8.72 6.26
CA LEU A 152 -2.36 7.38 6.69
C LEU A 152 -3.41 6.76 5.75
N SER A 153 -4.52 7.47 5.52
CA SER A 153 -5.59 6.99 4.63
C SER A 153 -5.11 6.81 3.19
N ASN A 154 -4.33 7.78 2.70
CA ASN A 154 -3.89 7.82 1.30
C ASN A 154 -2.73 6.86 0.99
N TYR A 155 -1.56 7.09 1.59
CA TYR A 155 -0.34 6.30 1.32
C TYR A 155 -0.12 5.19 2.36
N GLY A 156 -0.56 5.38 3.61
CA GLY A 156 -0.46 4.36 4.65
C GLY A 156 -1.19 3.08 4.26
N SER A 157 -2.33 3.18 3.57
CA SER A 157 -3.03 2.01 3.02
C SER A 157 -2.21 1.22 2.00
N HIS A 158 -1.31 1.85 1.24
CA HIS A 158 -0.38 1.15 0.37
C HIS A 158 0.80 0.55 1.13
N LEU A 159 1.42 1.31 2.04
CA LEU A 159 2.59 0.82 2.77
C LEU A 159 2.23 -0.33 3.70
N MET A 160 1.09 -0.24 4.39
CA MET A 160 0.57 -1.34 5.21
C MET A 160 0.28 -2.58 4.37
N ASP A 161 -0.33 -2.40 3.20
CA ASP A 161 -0.57 -3.49 2.27
C ASP A 161 0.73 -4.16 1.79
N GLN A 162 1.75 -3.38 1.44
CA GLN A 162 3.07 -3.89 1.07
C GLN A 162 3.73 -4.68 2.22
N LEU A 163 3.65 -4.16 3.45
CA LEU A 163 4.17 -4.83 4.64
C LEU A 163 3.49 -6.18 4.86
N LEU A 164 2.15 -6.21 4.86
CA LEU A 164 1.37 -7.44 5.01
C LEU A 164 1.59 -8.42 3.86
N PHE A 165 1.73 -7.93 2.63
CA PHE A 165 2.02 -8.73 1.44
C PHE A 165 3.35 -9.50 1.57
N LEU A 166 4.40 -8.87 2.11
CA LEU A 166 5.69 -9.53 2.29
C LEU A 166 5.65 -10.62 3.36
N VAL A 167 4.86 -10.43 4.42
CA VAL A 167 4.81 -11.37 5.55
C VAL A 167 3.65 -12.38 5.44
N GLY A 168 2.87 -12.35 4.36
CA GLY A 168 1.83 -13.33 4.06
C GLY A 168 0.46 -13.09 4.72
N TYR A 169 0.12 -11.84 5.03
CA TYR A 169 -1.16 -11.43 5.63
C TYR A 169 -1.55 -12.15 6.94
N PRO A 170 -0.63 -12.36 7.91
CA PRO A 170 -1.02 -12.83 9.23
C PRO A 170 -1.91 -11.78 9.91
N PRO A 171 -2.84 -12.21 10.80
CA PRO A 171 -3.58 -11.27 11.64
C PRO A 171 -2.63 -10.38 12.45
N LEU A 172 -3.01 -9.12 12.67
CA LEU A 172 -2.31 -8.24 13.60
C LEU A 172 -2.74 -8.56 15.04
N SER A 173 -1.79 -8.62 15.96
CA SER A 173 -2.02 -8.84 17.39
C SER A 173 -2.00 -7.55 18.20
N SER A 174 -1.25 -6.55 17.77
CA SER A 174 -1.24 -5.21 18.36
C SER A 174 -0.78 -4.15 17.36
N MET A 175 -1.17 -2.90 17.61
CA MET A 175 -0.72 -1.74 16.83
C MET A 175 -0.53 -0.54 17.77
N ASP A 176 0.54 0.20 17.53
CA ASP A 176 0.73 1.57 18.03
C ASP A 176 0.88 2.49 16.82
N CYS A 177 0.22 3.64 16.83
CA CYS A 177 0.19 4.56 15.69
C CYS A 177 0.10 6.01 16.19
N HIS A 178 1.02 6.83 15.71
CA HIS A 178 1.07 8.26 15.96
C HIS A 178 0.92 9.03 14.67
N LEU A 179 0.09 10.07 14.72
CA LEU A 179 -0.23 10.96 13.61
C LEU A 179 0.07 12.40 14.01
N TRP A 180 0.65 13.16 13.08
CA TRP A 180 0.86 14.58 13.24
C TRP A 180 0.45 15.33 11.97
N SER A 181 0.05 16.58 12.17
CA SER A 181 -0.18 17.58 11.12
C SER A 181 0.88 18.67 11.28
N VAL A 182 1.90 18.64 10.44
CA VAL A 182 3.12 19.46 10.59
C VAL A 182 3.26 20.48 9.47
N ALA A 183 3.29 20.06 8.21
CA ALA A 183 3.53 20.92 7.04
C ALA A 183 2.25 21.19 6.22
N THR A 184 1.27 20.30 6.29
CA THR A 184 -0.06 20.42 5.67
C THR A 184 -0.80 21.70 6.06
N GLN A 185 -1.59 22.26 5.15
CA GLN A 185 -2.39 23.48 5.39
C GLN A 185 -3.81 23.20 5.90
N GLY A 186 -4.15 21.93 6.12
CA GLY A 186 -5.46 21.51 6.64
C GLY A 186 -5.36 20.79 7.99
N ASP A 187 -6.40 20.04 8.34
CA ASP A 187 -6.54 19.34 9.62
C ASP A 187 -6.21 17.84 9.54
N ALA A 188 -5.86 17.31 8.36
CA ALA A 188 -5.47 15.91 8.18
C ALA A 188 -3.99 15.66 8.51
N ASP A 189 -3.61 14.41 8.75
CA ASP A 189 -2.22 14.02 9.03
C ASP A 189 -1.32 14.08 7.80
N ASP A 190 -0.05 14.42 8.00
CA ASP A 190 0.99 14.41 6.99
C ASP A 190 2.30 13.74 7.46
N VAL A 191 2.35 13.37 8.74
CA VAL A 191 3.35 12.50 9.33
C VAL A 191 2.66 11.35 10.06
N VAL A 192 3.11 10.12 9.78
CA VAL A 192 2.59 8.86 10.29
C VAL A 192 3.75 8.01 10.78
N LYS A 193 3.64 7.51 12.01
CA LYS A 193 4.53 6.46 12.53
C LYS A 193 3.67 5.34 13.10
N ALA A 194 3.86 4.10 12.64
CA ALA A 194 3.11 2.97 13.16
C ALA A 194 3.97 1.73 13.33
N TRP A 195 3.75 1.02 14.44
CA TRP A 195 4.30 -0.30 14.71
C TRP A 195 3.16 -1.31 14.84
N CYS A 196 3.24 -2.41 14.11
CA CYS A 196 2.23 -3.48 14.16
C CYS A 196 2.91 -4.80 14.47
N SER A 197 2.47 -5.48 15.53
CA SER A 197 2.85 -6.86 15.77
C SER A 197 1.88 -7.80 15.06
N THR A 198 2.41 -8.80 14.39
CA THR A 198 1.62 -9.87 13.76
C THR A 198 1.48 -11.06 14.71
N ALA A 199 0.46 -11.89 14.50
CA ALA A 199 0.22 -13.08 15.32
C ALA A 199 1.36 -14.12 15.23
N ASN A 200 2.16 -14.09 14.16
CA ASN A 200 3.36 -14.93 14.00
C ASN A 200 4.66 -14.24 14.47
N GLY A 201 4.56 -13.09 15.16
CA GLY A 201 5.69 -12.46 15.85
C GLY A 201 6.56 -11.53 14.99
N VAL A 202 6.17 -11.24 13.74
CA VAL A 202 6.85 -10.24 12.91
C VAL A 202 6.40 -8.83 13.31
N LEU A 203 7.35 -7.93 13.51
CA LEU A 203 7.12 -6.50 13.72
C LEU A 203 7.13 -5.75 12.38
N LEU A 204 6.06 -5.02 12.09
CA LEU A 204 5.96 -4.14 10.94
C LEU A 204 6.15 -2.69 11.41
N ASP A 205 7.11 -1.97 10.83
CA ASP A 205 7.42 -0.56 11.13
C ASP A 205 7.11 0.28 9.89
N MET A 206 6.09 1.11 9.98
CA MET A 206 5.63 1.99 8.90
C MET A 206 5.92 3.44 9.25
N GLU A 207 6.48 4.17 8.30
CA GLU A 207 6.74 5.61 8.44
C GLU A 207 6.36 6.38 7.18
N ILE A 208 5.65 7.48 7.36
CA ILE A 208 5.43 8.46 6.30
C ILE A 208 5.72 9.81 6.91
N ASN A 209 6.58 10.60 6.30
CA ASN A 209 6.88 11.92 6.80
C ASN A 209 7.03 12.88 5.63
N THR A 210 5.96 13.63 5.33
CA THR A 210 6.00 14.65 4.26
C THR A 210 6.40 16.04 4.79
N ALA A 211 6.89 16.12 6.03
CA ALA A 211 7.40 17.34 6.64
C ALA A 211 8.95 17.36 6.72
N ALA A 212 9.62 16.32 6.21
CA ALA A 212 11.08 16.21 6.23
C ALA A 212 11.72 17.03 5.10
N VAL A 213 12.35 18.14 5.45
CA VAL A 213 13.04 19.02 4.47
C VAL A 213 14.17 18.30 3.72
N LEU A 214 14.84 17.35 4.37
CA LEU A 214 15.81 16.47 3.73
C LEU A 214 15.13 15.12 3.40
N PRO A 215 14.93 14.78 2.12
CA PRO A 215 14.34 13.50 1.74
C PRO A 215 15.32 12.33 1.92
N ASP A 216 14.79 11.12 2.07
CA ASP A 216 15.59 9.88 2.17
C ASP A 216 16.48 9.66 0.94
N ASP A 217 16.06 10.15 -0.24
CA ASP A 217 16.86 10.12 -1.46
C ASP A 217 16.83 11.46 -2.20
N ALA A 218 17.85 12.28 -1.94
CA ALA A 218 18.03 13.59 -2.58
C ALA A 218 18.35 13.52 -4.09
N GLN A 219 18.68 12.34 -4.64
CA GLN A 219 19.02 12.15 -6.06
C GLN A 219 17.84 11.61 -6.89
N SER A 220 16.65 11.49 -6.29
CA SER A 220 15.48 10.94 -6.96
C SER A 220 14.48 11.94 -7.51
N SER A 221 14.50 12.13 -8.82
CA SER A 221 13.40 12.74 -9.56
C SER A 221 12.16 11.83 -9.72
N ARG A 222 12.14 10.63 -9.12
CA ARG A 222 11.01 9.68 -9.22
C ARG A 222 10.44 9.28 -7.85
N LYS A 223 9.12 9.16 -7.83
CA LYS A 223 8.19 8.92 -6.70
C LYS A 223 8.38 7.59 -5.92
N GLU A 224 9.52 6.89 -6.05
CA GLU A 224 9.61 5.44 -5.72
C GLU A 224 10.82 5.03 -4.86
N ARG A 225 11.29 5.88 -3.94
CA ARG A 225 12.48 5.57 -3.11
C ARG A 225 12.28 5.86 -1.64
N GLY A 226 11.28 5.19 -1.08
CA GLY A 226 11.17 5.10 0.36
C GLY A 226 12.08 4.01 0.91
N THR A 227 12.37 4.10 2.20
CA THR A 227 13.14 3.11 2.95
C THR A 227 12.47 1.73 2.93
N TRP A 228 13.28 0.70 2.69
CA TRP A 228 12.97 -0.72 2.95
C TRP A 228 14.07 -1.33 3.79
N HIS A 229 13.70 -2.00 4.88
CA HIS A 229 14.63 -2.74 5.74
C HIS A 229 13.98 -4.06 6.17
N LEU A 230 14.47 -5.17 5.62
CA LEU A 230 13.96 -6.51 5.87
C LEU A 230 14.95 -7.22 6.79
N CYS A 231 14.53 -7.57 8.00
CA CYS A 231 15.34 -8.31 8.96
C CYS A 231 14.76 -9.71 9.13
N GLY A 232 15.53 -10.72 8.74
CA GLY A 232 15.24 -12.11 9.02
C GLY A 232 16.28 -12.73 9.92
N ARG A 233 15.96 -13.91 10.44
CA ARG A 233 16.80 -14.65 11.38
C ARG A 233 18.25 -14.82 10.91
N TYR A 234 18.48 -14.99 9.61
CA TYR A 234 19.77 -15.33 9.02
C TYR A 234 20.39 -14.21 8.16
N GLY A 235 19.70 -13.08 8.02
CA GLY A 235 20.22 -12.00 7.19
C GLY A 235 19.34 -10.75 7.17
N THR A 236 19.89 -9.72 6.55
CA THR A 236 19.24 -8.43 6.38
C THR A 236 19.29 -8.03 4.92
N ALA A 237 18.21 -7.41 4.44
CA ALA A 237 18.16 -6.76 3.14
C ALA A 237 17.71 -5.31 3.27
N VAL A 238 18.42 -4.41 2.61
CA VAL A 238 18.13 -2.97 2.62
C VAL A 238 18.04 -2.48 1.20
N LEU A 239 17.03 -1.68 0.87
CA LEU A 239 17.00 -0.98 -0.42
C LEU A 239 18.07 0.12 -0.38
N GLN A 240 19.03 0.06 -1.29
CA GLN A 240 20.08 1.06 -1.49
C GLN A 240 20.16 1.38 -2.98
N ASP A 241 20.26 2.67 -3.31
CA ASP A 241 20.24 3.19 -4.69
C ASP A 241 19.00 2.75 -5.48
N ALA A 242 19.10 1.66 -6.24
CA ALA A 242 18.05 1.10 -7.08
C ALA A 242 17.85 -0.43 -6.87
N GLY A 243 18.45 -1.01 -5.82
CA GLY A 243 18.43 -2.45 -5.59
C GLY A 243 18.54 -2.85 -4.12
N PHE A 244 18.19 -4.10 -3.82
CA PHE A 244 18.37 -4.63 -2.47
C PHE A 244 19.81 -5.11 -2.28
N ARG A 245 20.50 -4.52 -1.30
CA ARG A 245 21.74 -5.08 -0.76
C ARG A 245 21.37 -6.10 0.31
N VAL A 246 21.81 -7.34 0.11
CA VAL A 246 21.51 -8.47 1.01
C VAL A 246 22.81 -8.95 1.65
N ARG A 247 22.84 -9.06 2.98
CA ARG A 247 23.90 -9.74 3.75
C ARG A 247 23.25 -10.82 4.59
N TYR A 248 23.75 -12.04 4.49
CA TYR A 248 23.21 -13.21 5.19
C TYR A 248 24.36 -14.16 5.54
N TYR A 249 24.11 -15.04 6.49
CA TYR A 249 25.05 -16.11 6.86
C TYR A 249 24.38 -17.47 6.76
N ASP A 250 25.16 -18.52 6.52
CA ASP A 250 24.66 -19.90 6.59
C ASP A 250 24.48 -20.28 8.08
N PRO A 251 23.25 -20.61 8.54
CA PRO A 251 23.04 -21.06 9.90
C PRO A 251 23.87 -22.30 10.28
N LYS A 252 24.28 -23.12 9.31
CA LYS A 252 25.17 -24.28 9.54
C LYS A 252 26.64 -23.88 9.69
N GLY A 253 27.03 -22.72 9.17
CA GLY A 253 28.40 -22.19 9.21
C GLY A 253 28.68 -21.30 10.42
N LEU A 254 27.66 -20.98 11.22
CA LEU A 254 27.86 -20.23 12.46
C LEU A 254 28.74 -21.05 13.41
N PRO A 255 29.83 -20.48 13.95
CA PRO A 255 30.56 -21.13 15.01
C PRO A 255 29.58 -21.35 16.18
N GLY A 256 29.39 -22.60 16.57
CA GLY A 256 28.59 -22.97 17.74
C GLY A 256 29.25 -22.41 19.00
N GLY A 257 28.96 -21.15 19.33
CA GLY A 257 29.40 -20.53 20.55
C GLY A 257 28.71 -21.21 21.73
N GLN A 258 29.48 -21.64 22.73
CA GLN A 258 28.89 -21.97 24.02
C GLN A 258 28.40 -20.69 24.67
N LEU A 259 27.16 -20.70 25.18
CA LEU A 259 26.68 -19.63 26.04
C LEU A 259 27.60 -19.58 27.27
N VAL A 260 28.31 -18.47 27.43
CA VAL A 260 29.10 -18.24 28.63
C VAL A 260 28.19 -17.59 29.67
N ASP A 261 27.68 -18.40 30.59
CA ASP A 261 26.85 -17.95 31.71
C ASP A 261 27.74 -17.44 32.86
N SER A 262 28.53 -16.40 32.58
CA SER A 262 29.32 -15.66 33.58
C SER A 262 29.11 -14.16 33.44
N LEU A 263 29.18 -13.43 34.56
CA LEU A 263 28.95 -11.98 34.63
C LEU A 263 29.93 -11.14 33.77
N ALA A 264 31.06 -11.73 33.36
CA ALA A 264 32.02 -11.11 32.45
C ALA A 264 32.22 -12.00 31.23
N ALA A 265 32.42 -11.38 30.06
CA ALA A 265 32.89 -12.10 28.88
C ALA A 265 34.26 -12.75 29.20
N PRO A 266 34.52 -13.98 28.71
CA PRO A 266 35.88 -14.53 28.73
C PRO A 266 36.83 -13.50 28.13
N ASP A 267 38.06 -13.41 28.62
CA ASP A 267 39.12 -12.51 28.12
C ASP A 267 38.85 -10.99 28.07
N ARG A 268 37.72 -10.49 28.59
CA ARG A 268 37.31 -9.07 28.54
C ARG A 268 37.15 -8.52 27.12
N SER A 269 37.14 -9.35 26.09
CA SER A 269 36.68 -8.96 24.76
C SER A 269 35.19 -9.29 24.63
N TYR A 270 34.43 -8.35 24.10
CA TYR A 270 33.13 -8.68 23.55
C TYR A 270 33.38 -9.34 22.20
N TYR A 271 32.65 -10.39 21.87
CA TYR A 271 32.66 -11.02 20.55
C TYR A 271 32.24 -10.00 19.46
N GLY A 272 33.16 -9.12 19.10
CA GLY A 272 33.06 -8.14 18.03
C GLY A 272 33.83 -8.69 16.84
N ASP A 273 33.42 -9.85 16.39
CA ASP A 273 33.99 -10.46 15.21
C ASP A 273 32.95 -10.29 14.11
N ASP A 274 33.27 -9.47 13.12
CA ASP A 274 32.54 -9.28 11.85
C ASP A 274 32.56 -10.59 11.03
N ARG A 275 32.20 -11.73 11.64
CA ARG A 275 32.17 -13.07 11.04
C ARG A 275 30.90 -13.30 10.20
N ILE A 276 30.19 -12.25 9.83
CA ILE A 276 29.00 -12.23 8.95
C ILE A 276 29.32 -11.37 7.73
#